data_AF-A0A959P0L4-F1
#
_entry.id   AF-A0A959P0L4-F1
#
_cell.length_a   1.000
_cell.length_b   1.000
_cell.length_c   1.000
_cell.angle_alpha   90.00
_cell.angle_beta   90.00
_cell.angle_gamma   90.00
#
_symmetry.space_group_name_H-M   'P 1'
#
loop_
_entity.id
_entity.type
_entity.pdbx_description
1 polymer ?
#
loop_
_entity_poly.entity_id
_entity_poly.type
_entity_poly.pdbx_seq_one_letter_code
_entity_poly.pdbx_strand_id
1 'polypeptide(L)'
;MISVGIIGGSGYTGKYIVKFCNEHPNVSEFYIYANNSAGQSIHNVFPDLVGEVENQTIKSVTTLDLSHDVYFFALPHGESFKYAPMLLKANKKVIDLGADFRLDNADSFKKTYGLVHTSPEYLNSKIYGLAEIAENYNQTNLIANPGCYPTAALLSSIPIVKYLGENIQSISTVSYSGLSGAGKKASTDLLFTENYNSVKAYNVGSHRH
;
A
#
# COMPACT_ATOMS: atom_id res chain seq x y z
N MET A 1 -6.46 6.18 22.10
CA MET A 1 -6.51 4.85 21.48
C MET A 1 -7.22 4.99 20.14
N ILE A 2 -6.80 4.23 19.13
CA ILE A 2 -7.15 4.41 17.71
C ILE A 2 -7.90 3.17 17.22
N SER A 3 -9.07 3.35 16.60
CA SER A 3 -9.80 2.30 15.89
C SER A 3 -9.40 2.28 14.40
N VAL A 4 -9.15 1.09 13.85
CA VAL A 4 -8.57 0.93 12.50
C VAL A 4 -9.44 0.08 11.57
N GLY A 5 -9.73 0.59 10.37
CA GLY A 5 -10.32 -0.19 9.27
C GLY A 5 -9.27 -0.62 8.23
N ILE A 6 -9.11 -1.91 7.99
CA ILE A 6 -8.15 -2.44 6.98
C ILE A 6 -8.93 -2.90 5.75
N ILE A 7 -8.89 -2.13 4.66
CA ILE A 7 -9.53 -2.49 3.40
C ILE A 7 -8.54 -3.21 2.49
N GLY A 8 -8.86 -4.43 2.05
CA GLY A 8 -7.94 -5.31 1.33
C GLY A 8 -7.07 -6.19 2.24
N GLY A 9 -7.52 -6.44 3.47
CA GLY A 9 -6.71 -7.14 4.48
C GLY A 9 -6.42 -8.63 4.21
N SER A 10 -7.01 -9.24 3.16
CA SER A 10 -6.76 -10.64 2.78
C SER A 10 -5.59 -10.84 1.81
N GLY A 11 -4.90 -9.76 1.39
CA GLY A 11 -3.65 -9.80 0.62
C GLY A 11 -2.39 -9.83 1.49
N TYR A 12 -1.21 -10.02 0.91
CA TYR A 12 0.05 -10.07 1.66
C TYR A 12 0.35 -8.78 2.43
N THR A 13 0.16 -7.61 1.80
CA THR A 13 0.32 -6.33 2.49
C THR A 13 -0.68 -6.20 3.64
N GLY A 14 -1.94 -6.57 3.41
CA GLY A 14 -2.99 -6.62 4.42
C GLY A 14 -2.62 -7.46 5.64
N LYS A 15 -2.00 -8.63 5.44
CA LYS A 15 -1.47 -9.49 6.52
C LYS A 15 -0.52 -8.75 7.45
N TYR A 16 0.43 -7.99 6.90
CA TYR A 16 1.39 -7.25 7.72
C TYR A 16 0.75 -6.07 8.45
N ILE A 17 -0.28 -5.42 7.87
CA ILE A 17 -1.04 -4.38 8.56
C ILE A 17 -1.83 -4.98 9.73
N VAL A 18 -2.42 -6.16 9.54
CA VAL A 18 -3.09 -6.91 10.61
C VAL A 18 -2.14 -7.20 11.77
N LYS A 19 -0.95 -7.71 11.48
CA LYS A 19 0.09 -7.93 12.51
C LYS A 19 0.49 -6.62 13.20
N PHE A 20 0.73 -5.57 12.42
CA PHE A 20 1.05 -4.24 12.95
C PHE A 20 -0.05 -3.74 13.91
N CYS A 21 -1.32 -3.78 13.51
CA CYS A 21 -2.43 -3.34 14.35
C CYS A 21 -2.59 -4.18 15.62
N ASN A 22 -2.35 -5.48 15.55
CA ASN A 22 -2.43 -6.39 16.70
C ASN A 22 -1.34 -6.09 17.76
N GLU A 23 -0.16 -5.66 17.34
CA GLU A 23 0.97 -5.39 18.22
C GLU A 23 1.10 -3.91 18.64
N HIS A 24 0.43 -2.99 17.94
CA HIS A 24 0.63 -1.56 18.15
C HIS A 24 -0.09 -1.04 19.40
N PRO A 25 0.62 -0.48 20.40
CA PRO A 25 0.05 -0.18 21.72
C PRO A 25 -1.03 0.90 21.73
N ASN A 26 -1.11 1.73 20.68
CA ASN A 26 -2.14 2.77 20.56
C ASN A 26 -3.37 2.33 19.74
N VAL A 27 -3.35 1.14 19.11
CA VAL A 27 -4.51 0.59 18.41
C VAL A 27 -5.37 -0.14 19.42
N SER A 28 -6.61 0.30 19.62
CA SER A 28 -7.55 -0.37 20.54
C SER A 28 -8.27 -1.54 19.89
N GLU A 29 -8.58 -1.40 18.61
CA GLU A 29 -9.30 -2.42 17.83
C GLU A 29 -9.04 -2.18 16.35
N PHE A 30 -9.17 -3.25 15.56
CA PHE A 30 -9.10 -3.15 14.12
C PHE A 30 -10.03 -4.17 13.46
N TYR A 31 -10.49 -3.84 12.26
CA TYR A 31 -11.41 -4.68 11.48
C TYR A 31 -10.90 -4.90 10.07
N ILE A 32 -11.03 -6.14 9.59
CA ILE A 32 -10.56 -6.55 8.27
C ILE A 32 -11.73 -6.55 7.29
N TYR A 33 -11.57 -5.86 6.17
CA TYR A 33 -12.54 -5.78 5.08
C TYR A 33 -11.95 -6.34 3.78
N ALA A 34 -12.58 -7.35 3.19
CA ALA A 34 -12.24 -7.86 1.86
C ALA A 34 -13.40 -8.65 1.24
N ASN A 35 -13.81 -8.30 0.02
CA ASN A 35 -14.98 -8.92 -0.61
C ASN A 35 -14.79 -10.41 -0.92
N ASN A 36 -13.66 -10.79 -1.51
CA ASN A 36 -13.42 -12.18 -1.95
C ASN A 36 -13.28 -13.18 -0.78
N SER A 37 -12.99 -12.69 0.43
CA SER A 37 -12.78 -13.51 1.63
C SER A 37 -13.80 -13.19 2.72
N ALA A 38 -14.85 -12.43 2.41
CA ALA A 38 -15.88 -12.06 3.36
C ALA A 38 -16.53 -13.31 3.97
N GLY A 39 -16.74 -13.31 5.29
CA GLY A 39 -17.27 -14.44 6.04
C GLY A 39 -16.23 -15.52 6.41
N GLN A 40 -15.03 -15.48 5.83
CA GLN A 40 -13.95 -16.37 6.25
C GLN A 40 -13.23 -15.83 7.49
N SER A 41 -12.72 -16.74 8.31
CA SER A 41 -11.77 -16.40 9.38
C SER A 41 -10.42 -15.99 8.79
N ILE A 42 -9.76 -15.00 9.39
CA ILE A 42 -8.42 -14.58 8.99
C ILE A 42 -7.39 -15.72 9.12
N HIS A 43 -7.56 -16.63 10.08
CA HIS A 43 -6.71 -17.82 10.24
C HIS A 43 -6.89 -18.82 9.09
N ASN A 44 -8.06 -18.90 8.47
CA ASN A 44 -8.24 -19.71 7.26
C ASN A 44 -7.50 -19.10 6.06
N VAL A 45 -7.49 -17.76 5.96
CA VAL A 45 -6.80 -17.04 4.89
C VAL A 45 -5.29 -17.03 5.09
N PHE A 46 -4.83 -16.98 6.34
CA PHE A 46 -3.44 -16.95 6.78
C PHE A 46 -3.25 -17.85 8.01
N PRO A 47 -3.01 -19.17 7.80
CA PRO A 47 -2.80 -20.12 8.91
C PRO A 47 -1.60 -19.79 9.78
N ASP A 48 -0.61 -19.07 9.25
CA ASP A 48 0.57 -18.60 9.97
C ASP A 48 0.28 -17.53 11.03
N LEU A 49 -0.95 -16.97 11.07
CA LEU A 49 -1.35 -16.02 12.11
C LEU A 49 -1.93 -16.67 13.37
N VAL A 50 -2.15 -18.00 13.37
CA VAL A 50 -2.67 -18.71 14.54
C VAL A 50 -1.66 -18.60 15.69
N GLY A 51 -2.11 -18.06 16.82
CA GLY A 51 -1.26 -17.84 18.00
C GLY A 51 -0.50 -16.52 17.99
N GLU A 52 -0.47 -15.79 16.87
CA GLU A 52 0.11 -14.44 16.78
C GLU A 52 -0.97 -13.35 16.84
N VAL A 53 -2.09 -13.56 16.14
CA VAL A 53 -3.18 -12.59 16.01
C VAL A 53 -4.49 -13.22 16.43
N GLU A 54 -5.33 -12.47 17.14
CA GLU A 54 -6.67 -12.92 17.51
C GLU A 54 -7.50 -13.26 16.25
N ASN A 55 -8.23 -14.37 16.31
CA ASN A 55 -9.05 -14.79 15.18
C ASN A 55 -10.22 -13.82 14.99
N GLN A 56 -10.45 -13.39 13.75
CA GLN A 56 -11.60 -12.56 13.40
C GLN A 56 -12.16 -12.95 12.04
N THR A 57 -13.46 -12.71 11.87
CA THR A 57 -14.15 -12.87 10.60
C THR A 57 -13.91 -11.66 9.71
N ILE A 58 -13.48 -11.90 8.48
CA ILE A 58 -13.31 -10.87 7.47
C ILE A 58 -14.68 -10.34 7.06
N LYS A 59 -14.88 -9.03 7.16
CA LYS A 59 -16.11 -8.34 6.78
C LYS A 59 -16.14 -8.03 5.29
N SER A 60 -17.34 -7.93 4.73
CA SER A 60 -17.53 -7.39 3.37
C SER A 60 -17.23 -5.90 3.36
N VAL A 61 -16.64 -5.38 2.28
CA VAL A 61 -16.43 -3.93 2.14
C VAL A 61 -17.78 -3.20 2.01
N THR A 62 -18.85 -3.90 1.63
CA THR A 62 -20.22 -3.32 1.62
C THR A 62 -20.74 -2.97 3.01
N THR A 63 -20.15 -3.56 4.06
CA THR A 63 -20.47 -3.28 5.47
C THR A 63 -19.36 -2.45 6.13
N LEU A 64 -18.61 -1.67 5.35
CA LEU A 64 -17.54 -0.80 5.85
C LEU A 64 -18.10 0.15 6.91
N ASP A 65 -17.54 0.07 8.11
CA ASP A 65 -17.88 1.02 9.17
C ASP A 65 -17.07 2.29 8.94
N LEU A 66 -17.74 3.43 8.90
CA LEU A 66 -17.12 4.74 8.69
C LEU A 66 -16.70 5.40 10.01
N SER A 67 -16.94 4.75 11.15
CA SER A 67 -16.64 5.27 12.48
C SER A 67 -15.15 5.19 12.85
N HIS A 68 -14.36 4.29 12.25
CA HIS A 68 -12.92 4.15 12.54
C HIS A 68 -12.16 5.47 12.35
N ASP A 69 -11.06 5.62 13.07
CA ASP A 69 -10.21 6.82 13.03
C ASP A 69 -9.28 6.80 11.81
N VAL A 70 -8.71 5.61 11.53
CA VAL A 70 -7.71 5.40 10.49
C VAL A 70 -8.13 4.25 9.58
N TYR A 71 -7.92 4.42 8.28
CA TYR A 71 -8.16 3.41 7.27
C TYR A 71 -6.88 3.10 6.52
N PHE A 72 -6.48 1.83 6.52
CA PHE A 72 -5.42 1.34 5.65
C PHE A 72 -6.02 0.75 4.38
N PHE A 73 -5.48 1.13 3.22
CA PHE A 73 -5.83 0.48 1.95
C PHE A 73 -4.68 -0.40 1.49
N ALA A 74 -4.94 -1.71 1.44
CA ALA A 74 -4.11 -2.73 0.81
C ALA A 74 -4.80 -3.22 -0.47
N LEU A 75 -5.20 -2.28 -1.31
CA LEU A 75 -6.03 -2.51 -2.49
C LEU A 75 -5.20 -2.60 -3.78
N PRO A 76 -5.70 -3.31 -4.81
CA PRO A 76 -5.16 -3.21 -6.15
C PRO A 76 -5.21 -1.77 -6.68
N HIS A 77 -4.34 -1.45 -7.64
CA HIS A 77 -4.32 -0.11 -8.25
C HIS A 77 -5.66 0.22 -8.92
N GLY A 78 -6.15 1.44 -8.70
CA GLY A 78 -7.42 1.98 -9.19
C GLY A 78 -8.62 1.71 -8.27
N GLU A 79 -8.47 0.91 -7.22
CA GLU A 79 -9.56 0.58 -6.30
C GLU A 79 -9.67 1.58 -5.13
N SER A 80 -8.58 2.27 -4.75
CA SER A 80 -8.60 3.23 -3.64
C SER A 80 -9.51 4.42 -3.94
N PHE A 81 -9.71 4.74 -5.22
CA PHE A 81 -10.65 5.75 -5.73
C PHE A 81 -12.10 5.57 -5.25
N LYS A 82 -12.51 4.33 -4.98
CA LYS A 82 -13.89 4.03 -4.55
C LYS A 82 -14.15 4.43 -3.10
N TYR A 83 -13.10 4.49 -2.29
CA TYR A 83 -13.21 4.61 -0.83
C TYR A 83 -12.59 5.91 -0.30
N ALA A 84 -11.45 6.34 -0.85
CA ALA A 84 -10.73 7.52 -0.37
C ALA A 84 -11.61 8.77 -0.33
N PRO A 85 -12.37 9.14 -1.39
CA PRO A 85 -13.13 10.39 -1.39
C PRO A 85 -14.19 10.45 -0.28
N MET A 86 -14.87 9.33 -0.04
CA MET A 86 -15.89 9.24 1.01
C MET A 86 -15.25 9.39 2.41
N LEU A 87 -14.14 8.69 2.65
CA LEU A 87 -13.45 8.71 3.95
C LEU A 87 -12.79 10.07 4.22
N LEU A 88 -12.18 10.67 3.22
CA LEU A 88 -11.56 12.00 3.32
C LEU A 88 -12.62 13.10 3.54
N LYS A 89 -13.79 13.02 2.87
CA LYS A 89 -14.93 13.93 3.13
C LYS A 89 -15.47 13.78 4.55
N ALA A 90 -15.41 12.57 5.11
CA ALA A 90 -15.75 12.30 6.51
C ALA A 90 -14.62 12.64 7.50
N ASN A 91 -13.57 13.35 7.05
CA ASN A 91 -12.42 13.76 7.84
C ASN A 91 -11.67 12.58 8.50
N LYS A 92 -11.62 11.42 7.83
CA LYS A 92 -10.93 10.23 8.31
C LYS A 92 -9.52 10.15 7.76
N LYS A 93 -8.59 9.62 8.56
CA LYS A 93 -7.22 9.39 8.12
C LYS A 93 -7.18 8.16 7.20
N VAL A 94 -6.55 8.31 6.05
CA VAL A 94 -6.37 7.27 5.03
C VAL A 94 -4.88 7.09 4.77
N ILE A 95 -4.43 5.84 4.88
CA ILE A 95 -3.07 5.42 4.53
C ILE A 95 -3.20 4.44 3.36
N ASP A 96 -2.91 4.90 2.16
CA ASP A 96 -3.01 4.11 0.94
C ASP A 96 -1.68 3.45 0.61
N LEU A 97 -1.62 2.11 0.66
CA LEU A 97 -0.45 1.32 0.24
C LEU A 97 -0.46 1.01 -1.25
N GLY A 98 -1.55 1.35 -1.94
CA GLY A 98 -1.64 1.37 -3.39
C GLY A 98 -0.81 2.48 -4.03
N ALA A 99 -0.92 2.58 -5.35
CA ALA A 99 -0.22 3.61 -6.12
C ALA A 99 -1.09 4.82 -6.47
N ASP A 100 -2.38 4.75 -6.12
CA ASP A 100 -3.44 5.59 -6.65
C ASP A 100 -3.19 7.08 -6.38
N PHE A 101 -2.68 7.41 -5.19
CA PHE A 101 -2.41 8.78 -4.78
C PHE A 101 -0.92 9.16 -4.74
N ARG A 102 0.00 8.32 -5.25
CA ARG A 102 1.45 8.54 -5.13
C ARG A 102 1.97 9.70 -5.98
N LEU A 103 1.44 9.86 -7.20
CA LEU A 103 1.94 10.83 -8.16
C LEU A 103 1.32 12.21 -7.97
N ASP A 104 1.99 13.26 -8.44
CA ASP A 104 1.58 14.64 -8.18
C ASP A 104 0.48 15.17 -9.10
N ASN A 105 0.23 14.51 -10.23
CA ASN A 105 -0.79 14.93 -11.16
C ASN A 105 -1.43 13.74 -11.89
N ALA A 106 -2.67 13.97 -12.32
CA ALA A 106 -3.49 12.97 -12.99
C ALA A 106 -2.91 12.51 -14.33
N ASP A 107 -2.20 13.37 -15.06
CA ASP A 107 -1.60 13.02 -16.36
C ASP A 107 -0.45 12.03 -16.21
N SER A 108 0.41 12.24 -15.21
CA SER A 108 1.48 11.29 -14.85
C SER A 108 0.89 9.97 -14.39
N PHE A 109 -0.17 10.01 -13.59
CA PHE A 109 -0.92 8.81 -13.21
C PHE A 109 -1.47 8.05 -14.42
N LYS A 110 -2.15 8.75 -15.34
CA LYS A 110 -2.70 8.14 -16.55
C LYS A 110 -1.61 7.54 -17.44
N LYS A 111 -0.48 8.23 -17.60
CA LYS A 111 0.66 7.74 -18.38
C LYS A 111 1.28 6.47 -17.76
N THR A 112 1.43 6.43 -16.44
CA THR A 112 2.10 5.32 -15.73
C THR A 112 1.20 4.12 -15.50
N TYR A 113 -0.10 4.34 -15.20
CA TYR A 113 -1.03 3.28 -14.80
C TYR A 113 -2.12 2.98 -15.83
N GLY A 114 -2.23 3.78 -16.90
CA GLY A 114 -3.24 3.57 -17.95
C GLY A 114 -4.67 3.85 -17.51
N LEU A 115 -4.87 4.47 -16.35
CA LEU A 115 -6.17 4.75 -15.75
C LEU A 115 -6.38 6.26 -15.58
N VAL A 116 -7.61 6.72 -15.77
CA VAL A 116 -7.96 8.11 -15.44
C VAL A 116 -8.13 8.22 -13.93
N HIS A 117 -7.40 9.15 -13.30
CA HIS A 117 -7.53 9.41 -11.88
C HIS A 117 -8.89 10.08 -11.59
N THR A 118 -9.74 9.45 -10.79
CA THR A 118 -11.12 9.92 -10.54
C THR A 118 -11.26 10.86 -9.35
N SER A 119 -10.18 11.08 -8.60
CA SER A 119 -10.18 12.02 -7.46
C SER A 119 -8.93 12.91 -7.41
N PRO A 120 -8.58 13.57 -8.54
CA PRO A 120 -7.32 14.30 -8.69
C PRO A 120 -7.16 15.47 -7.70
N GLU A 121 -8.25 15.97 -7.13
CA GLU A 121 -8.26 17.02 -6.10
C GLU A 121 -7.47 16.64 -4.83
N TYR A 122 -7.32 15.34 -4.54
CA TYR A 122 -6.53 14.87 -3.39
C TYR A 122 -5.03 14.70 -3.71
N LEU A 123 -4.64 14.77 -4.98
CA LEU A 123 -3.23 14.63 -5.37
C LEU A 123 -2.38 15.81 -4.87
N ASN A 124 -2.95 16.97 -4.58
CA ASN A 124 -2.15 18.09 -4.07
C ASN A 124 -2.13 18.16 -2.54
N SER A 125 -3.02 17.45 -1.87
CA SER A 125 -3.15 17.46 -0.41
C SER A 125 -2.56 16.24 0.27
N LYS A 126 -2.18 15.19 -0.46
CA LYS A 126 -1.54 14.01 0.12
C LYS A 126 -0.10 14.28 0.58
N ILE A 127 0.34 13.50 1.55
CA ILE A 127 1.77 13.33 1.85
C ILE A 127 2.26 12.03 1.22
N TYR A 128 3.37 12.09 0.48
CA TYR A 128 4.10 10.90 0.06
C TYR A 128 4.85 10.34 1.27
N GLY A 129 4.40 9.21 1.81
CA GLY A 129 4.72 8.76 3.18
C GLY A 129 6.11 8.12 3.37
N LEU A 130 7.18 8.71 2.83
CA LEU A 130 8.56 8.29 3.10
C LEU A 130 9.05 8.96 4.39
N ALA A 131 8.99 8.25 5.53
CA ALA A 131 9.15 8.82 6.87
C ALA A 131 10.45 9.59 7.13
N GLU A 132 11.55 9.23 6.46
CA GLU A 132 12.84 9.90 6.58
C GLU A 132 12.87 11.29 5.92
N ILE A 133 11.87 11.60 5.08
CA ILE A 133 11.82 12.81 4.26
C ILE A 133 10.52 13.59 4.47
N ALA A 134 9.42 12.89 4.65
CA ALA A 134 8.11 13.47 4.83
C ALA A 134 7.95 14.00 6.26
N GLU A 135 7.37 15.20 6.36
CA GLU A 135 7.07 15.87 7.61
C GLU A 135 5.58 16.20 7.68
N ASN A 136 5.12 16.70 8.83
CA ASN A 136 3.78 17.29 8.97
C ASN A 136 2.60 16.36 8.67
N TYR A 137 2.69 15.06 9.02
CA TYR A 137 1.61 14.07 8.89
C TYR A 137 0.25 14.48 9.47
N ASN A 138 0.21 15.48 10.35
CA ASN A 138 -1.01 16.04 10.92
C ASN A 138 -1.75 17.02 9.99
N GLN A 139 -1.11 17.55 8.95
CA GLN A 139 -1.70 18.54 8.03
C GLN A 139 -2.58 17.93 6.94
N THR A 140 -2.54 16.61 6.76
CA THR A 140 -3.36 15.91 5.77
C THR A 140 -4.00 14.68 6.37
N ASN A 141 -5.13 14.30 5.78
CA ASN A 141 -5.78 13.03 6.05
C ASN A 141 -5.42 11.94 5.03
N LEU A 142 -4.63 12.25 4.01
CA LEU A 142 -4.23 11.26 3.00
C LEU A 142 -2.72 11.06 3.00
N ILE A 143 -2.29 9.85 3.35
CA ILE A 143 -0.90 9.42 3.26
C ILE A 143 -0.80 8.41 2.13
N ALA A 144 -0.09 8.76 1.06
CA ALA A 144 0.23 7.85 -0.03
C ALA A 144 1.53 7.12 0.32
N ASN A 145 1.42 5.89 0.79
CA ASN A 145 2.59 5.11 1.22
C ASN A 145 3.46 4.75 0.00
N PRO A 146 4.78 4.93 0.07
CA PRO A 146 5.69 4.64 -1.03
C PRO A 146 5.63 3.20 -1.52
N GLY A 147 6.07 2.98 -2.76
CA GLY A 147 6.31 1.63 -3.28
C GLY A 147 7.57 1.02 -2.67
N CYS A 148 7.69 -0.31 -2.70
CA CYS A 148 8.86 -1.01 -2.14
C CYS A 148 10.19 -0.61 -2.83
N TYR A 149 10.24 -0.57 -4.17
CA TYR A 149 11.44 -0.10 -4.88
C TYR A 149 11.68 1.40 -4.72
N PRO A 150 10.68 2.30 -4.83
CA PRO A 150 10.86 3.72 -4.54
C PRO A 150 11.46 3.94 -3.16
N THR A 151 11.01 3.20 -2.15
CA THR A 151 11.58 3.30 -0.80
C THR A 151 13.10 3.02 -0.82
N ALA A 152 13.51 1.87 -1.35
CA ALA A 152 14.93 1.51 -1.41
C ALA A 152 15.77 2.47 -2.29
N ALA A 153 15.24 2.83 -3.46
CA ALA A 153 15.91 3.70 -4.42
C ALA A 153 16.03 5.14 -3.90
N LEU A 154 14.98 5.69 -3.30
CA LEU A 154 14.99 7.04 -2.75
C LEU A 154 15.89 7.13 -1.52
N LEU A 155 15.80 6.20 -0.56
CA LEU A 155 16.63 6.25 0.64
C LEU A 155 18.13 6.14 0.33
N SER A 156 18.50 5.36 -0.69
CA SER A 156 19.90 5.27 -1.13
C SER A 156 20.36 6.48 -1.95
N SER A 157 19.47 7.07 -2.76
CA SER A 157 19.86 8.15 -3.69
C SER A 157 19.74 9.56 -3.11
N ILE A 158 18.77 9.84 -2.22
CA ILE A 158 18.52 11.19 -1.72
C ILE A 158 19.77 11.83 -1.08
N PRO A 159 20.55 11.16 -0.21
CA PRO A 159 21.77 11.75 0.34
C PRO A 159 22.80 12.10 -0.73
N ILE A 160 22.95 11.23 -1.74
CA ILE A 160 23.88 11.42 -2.87
C ILE A 160 23.43 12.62 -3.71
N VAL A 161 22.14 12.73 -4.01
CA VAL A 161 21.54 13.85 -4.75
C VAL A 161 21.71 15.16 -4.00
N LYS A 162 21.48 15.17 -2.69
CA LYS A 162 21.70 16.38 -1.86
C LYS A 162 23.16 16.83 -1.85
N TYR A 163 24.11 15.90 -1.90
CA TYR A 163 25.54 16.21 -1.87
C TYR A 163 26.08 16.65 -3.23
N LEU A 164 25.75 15.92 -4.30
CA LEU A 164 26.29 16.17 -5.63
C LEU A 164 25.48 17.20 -6.43
N GLY A 165 24.19 17.35 -6.13
CA GLY A 165 23.30 18.30 -6.79
C GLY A 165 23.30 18.14 -8.31
N GLU A 166 23.51 19.25 -9.02
CA GLU A 166 23.54 19.32 -10.49
C GLU A 166 24.68 18.52 -11.14
N ASN A 167 25.67 18.05 -10.37
CA ASN A 167 26.75 17.22 -10.91
C ASN A 167 26.32 15.79 -11.27
N ILE A 168 25.10 15.39 -10.91
CA ILE A 168 24.56 14.07 -11.26
C ILE A 168 24.05 14.08 -12.69
N GLN A 169 24.68 13.29 -13.55
CA GLN A 169 24.23 13.10 -14.94
C GLN A 169 23.12 12.06 -15.06
N SER A 170 23.21 10.96 -14.30
CA SER A 170 22.20 9.90 -14.28
C SER A 170 22.27 9.07 -13.00
N ILE A 171 21.15 8.46 -12.64
CA ILE A 171 21.05 7.45 -11.58
C ILE A 171 20.42 6.21 -12.21
N SER A 172 21.09 5.07 -12.09
CA SER A 172 20.57 3.78 -12.53
C SER A 172 20.44 2.87 -11.33
N THR A 173 19.30 2.20 -11.21
CA THR A 173 19.04 1.22 -10.15
C THR A 173 18.81 -0.16 -10.74
N VAL A 174 19.44 -1.16 -10.13
CA VAL A 174 19.17 -2.58 -10.39
C VAL A 174 18.69 -3.15 -9.07
N SER A 175 17.46 -3.62 -9.04
CA SER A 175 16.83 -4.05 -7.80
C SER A 175 16.40 -5.50 -7.87
N TYR A 176 16.63 -6.24 -6.78
CA TYR A 176 16.21 -7.63 -6.60
C TYR A 176 15.08 -7.68 -5.57
N SER A 177 14.08 -8.51 -5.79
CA SER A 177 12.96 -8.69 -4.86
C SER A 177 12.49 -10.14 -4.86
N GLY A 178 11.94 -10.58 -3.74
CA GLY A 178 11.19 -11.83 -3.69
C GLY A 178 9.86 -11.73 -4.44
N LEU A 179 9.28 -12.90 -4.76
CA LEU A 179 8.00 -13.03 -5.46
C LEU A 179 6.82 -12.42 -4.70
N SER A 180 6.93 -12.23 -3.38
CA SER A 180 5.90 -11.59 -2.57
C SER A 180 5.55 -10.18 -3.04
N GLY A 181 6.45 -9.50 -3.76
CA GLY A 181 6.17 -8.20 -4.39
C GLY A 181 5.07 -8.24 -5.45
N ALA A 182 4.79 -9.40 -6.05
CA ALA A 182 3.69 -9.57 -7.01
C ALA A 182 2.32 -9.75 -6.33
N GLY A 183 2.30 -9.91 -4.99
CA GLY A 183 1.08 -10.11 -4.22
C GLY A 183 0.60 -11.57 -4.19
N LYS A 184 -0.62 -11.79 -3.67
CA LYS A 184 -1.20 -13.12 -3.41
C LYS A 184 -2.05 -13.66 -4.57
N LYS A 185 -2.06 -13.00 -5.73
CA LYS A 185 -2.83 -13.46 -6.90
C LYS A 185 -2.13 -14.66 -7.52
N ALA A 186 -2.86 -15.75 -7.72
CA ALA A 186 -2.33 -16.91 -8.43
C ALA A 186 -2.20 -16.59 -9.94
N SER A 187 -1.03 -16.88 -10.48
CA SER A 187 -0.75 -16.85 -11.91
C SER A 187 0.37 -17.85 -12.23
N THR A 188 0.37 -18.38 -13.45
CA THR A 188 1.32 -19.44 -13.85
C THR A 188 2.77 -18.99 -13.70
N ASP A 189 3.07 -17.76 -14.08
CA ASP A 189 4.40 -17.14 -13.96
C ASP A 189 4.86 -16.95 -12.51
N LEU A 190 3.96 -17.03 -11.52
CA LEU A 190 4.26 -16.93 -10.08
C LEU A 190 4.26 -18.28 -9.37
N LEU A 191 4.05 -19.39 -10.08
CA LEU A 191 4.13 -20.72 -9.48
C LEU A 191 5.53 -20.98 -8.95
N PHE A 192 5.61 -21.71 -7.84
CA PHE A 192 6.88 -22.05 -7.21
C PHE A 192 7.83 -22.75 -8.18
N THR A 193 7.33 -23.72 -8.94
CA THR A 193 8.13 -24.50 -9.91
C THR A 193 8.68 -23.66 -11.06
N GLU A 194 8.02 -22.56 -11.41
CA GLU A 194 8.50 -21.65 -12.46
C GLU A 194 9.63 -20.74 -11.95
N ASN A 195 9.73 -20.51 -10.64
CA ASN A 195 10.61 -19.49 -10.07
C ASN A 195 11.68 -20.03 -9.11
N TYR A 196 11.52 -21.25 -8.62
CA TYR A 196 12.47 -21.87 -7.70
C TYR A 196 13.87 -21.93 -8.31
N ASN A 197 14.86 -21.50 -7.52
CA ASN A 197 16.26 -21.44 -7.92
C ASN A 197 16.51 -20.65 -9.23
N SER A 198 15.74 -19.58 -9.44
CA SER A 198 15.86 -18.73 -10.62
C SER A 198 15.90 -17.25 -10.26
N VAL A 199 16.44 -16.45 -11.18
CA VAL A 199 16.34 -14.98 -11.17
C VAL A 199 15.89 -14.54 -12.55
N LYS A 200 14.83 -13.75 -12.62
CA LYS A 200 14.25 -13.27 -13.88
C LYS A 200 14.19 -11.75 -13.90
N ALA A 201 14.66 -11.16 -15.00
CA ALA A 201 14.44 -9.74 -15.25
C ALA A 201 12.97 -9.50 -15.61
N TYR A 202 12.41 -8.39 -15.15
CA TYR A 202 11.03 -8.01 -15.46
C TYR A 202 10.90 -6.49 -15.54
N ASN A 203 9.98 -6.01 -16.39
CA ASN A 203 9.69 -4.58 -16.62
C ASN A 203 10.95 -3.72 -16.86
N VAL A 204 11.95 -4.25 -17.57
CA VAL A 204 13.21 -3.55 -17.85
C VAL A 204 12.94 -2.33 -18.73
N GLY A 205 13.34 -1.15 -18.27
CA GLY A 205 13.16 0.12 -18.97
C GLY A 205 11.75 0.70 -18.93
N SER A 206 10.78 0.02 -18.29
CA SER A 206 9.37 0.43 -18.26
C SER A 206 8.68 0.07 -16.93
N HIS A 207 9.42 0.14 -15.82
CA HIS A 207 8.88 -0.10 -14.48
C HIS A 207 8.00 1.08 -14.02
N ARG A 208 6.86 0.81 -13.35
CA ARG A 208 5.88 1.83 -12.93
C ARG A 208 6.24 2.62 -11.67
N HIS A 209 7.27 2.17 -10.96
CA HIS A 209 7.84 2.87 -9.81
C HIS A 209 8.85 3.89 -10.32
#